data_AF-A0A931VP68-F1
#
_entry.id   AF-A0A931VP68-F1
#
_cell.length_a   1.000
_cell.length_b   1.000
_cell.length_c   1.000
_cell.angle_alpha   90.00
_cell.angle_beta   90.00
_cell.angle_gamma   90.00
#
_symmetry.space_group_name_H-M   'P 1'
#
loop_
_entity.id
_entity.type
_entity.pdbx_description
1 polymer ?
#
loop_
_entity_poly.entity_id
_entity_poly.type
_entity_poly.pdbx_seq_one_letter_code
_entity_poly.pdbx_strand_id
1 'polypeptide(L)'
;MNPMATAPLGGSMERAASRLAELLNGSATTFTTLSDMSAVASMLEFEATVTLRPLTRHPVAPDAWAVDGGQAMVADARCLQIMVTRAARVRFHEGACVLEEEGPLHACLLGGDQERRAALDALALDLLADDTSVDINLLRDRWEWDAVARCIEEAE
;
A
#
# COMPACT_ATOMS: atom_id res chain seq x y z
N MET A 1 -7.59 13.34 -51.12
CA MET A 1 -7.45 14.01 -49.81
C MET A 1 -8.42 13.33 -48.85
N ASN A 2 -7.90 12.54 -47.92
CA ASN A 2 -8.68 11.80 -46.93
C ASN A 2 -8.08 12.16 -45.56
N PRO A 3 -8.86 12.69 -44.59
CA PRO A 3 -8.32 13.10 -43.31
C PRO A 3 -7.97 11.85 -42.48
N MET A 4 -6.72 11.76 -42.02
CA MET A 4 -6.34 10.79 -40.98
C MET A 4 -7.08 11.15 -39.71
N ALA A 5 -8.09 10.35 -39.36
CA ALA A 5 -8.60 10.28 -38.02
C ALA A 5 -7.50 9.73 -37.10
N THR A 6 -6.99 10.57 -36.21
CA THR A 6 -6.15 10.15 -35.08
C THR A 6 -7.00 9.34 -34.12
N ALA A 7 -6.75 8.03 -34.02
CA ALA A 7 -7.35 7.17 -33.02
C ALA A 7 -6.93 7.60 -31.59
N PRO A 8 -7.81 7.48 -30.58
CA PRO A 8 -7.48 7.88 -29.21
C PRO A 8 -6.48 6.90 -28.58
N LEU A 9 -5.40 7.44 -28.03
CA LEU A 9 -4.42 6.74 -27.20
C LEU A 9 -5.04 6.42 -25.82
N GLY A 10 -5.69 5.27 -25.72
CA GLY A 10 -6.11 4.68 -24.45
C GLY A 10 -5.98 3.16 -24.51
N GLY A 11 -5.02 2.60 -23.76
CA GLY A 11 -4.98 1.15 -23.52
C GLY A 11 -6.18 0.75 -22.65
N SER A 12 -6.87 -0.33 -22.99
CA SER A 12 -7.94 -0.86 -22.13
C SER A 12 -7.37 -1.56 -20.90
N MET A 13 -8.17 -1.68 -19.85
CA MET A 13 -7.79 -2.32 -18.59
C MET A 13 -7.38 -3.78 -18.79
N GLU A 14 -8.03 -4.47 -19.71
CA GLU A 14 -7.71 -5.84 -20.11
C GLU A 14 -6.31 -5.93 -20.74
N ARG A 15 -5.89 -4.88 -21.45
CA ARG A 15 -4.57 -4.79 -22.08
C ARG A 15 -3.48 -4.55 -21.04
N ALA A 16 -3.75 -3.72 -20.03
CA ALA A 16 -2.86 -3.50 -18.90
C ALA A 16 -2.75 -4.76 -18.01
N ALA A 17 -3.87 -5.42 -17.71
CA ALA A 17 -3.91 -6.66 -16.92
C ALA A 17 -3.20 -7.82 -17.63
N SER A 18 -3.41 -7.97 -18.95
CA SER A 18 -2.68 -8.97 -19.75
C SER A 18 -1.18 -8.69 -19.77
N ARG A 19 -0.78 -7.41 -19.88
CA ARG A 19 0.63 -7.03 -19.87
C ARG A 19 1.30 -7.27 -18.51
N LEU A 20 0.59 -6.99 -17.42
CA LEU A 20 1.06 -7.29 -16.07
C LEU A 20 1.20 -8.81 -15.85
N ALA A 21 0.22 -9.60 -16.31
CA ALA A 21 0.28 -11.05 -16.24
C ALA A 21 1.45 -11.63 -17.06
N GLU A 22 1.77 -11.08 -18.24
CA GLU A 22 2.93 -11.47 -19.04
C GLU A 22 4.27 -11.18 -18.34
N LEU A 23 4.38 -10.03 -17.68
CA LEU A 23 5.58 -9.63 -16.93
C LEU A 23 5.81 -10.52 -15.70
N LEU A 24 4.72 -10.91 -15.02
CA LEU A 24 4.77 -11.77 -13.84
C LEU A 24 4.99 -13.26 -14.18
N ASN A 25 4.51 -13.72 -15.34
CA ASN A 25 4.57 -15.14 -15.74
C ASN A 25 5.81 -15.53 -16.57
N GLY A 26 6.79 -14.64 -16.72
CA GLY A 26 8.15 -15.04 -17.12
C GLY A 26 8.34 -15.47 -18.58
N SER A 27 7.75 -14.76 -19.54
CA SER A 27 8.22 -14.79 -20.95
C SER A 27 9.07 -13.57 -21.27
N ALA A 28 10.11 -13.36 -20.47
CA ALA A 28 11.12 -12.33 -20.71
C ALA A 28 12.43 -13.00 -21.15
N THR A 29 12.41 -13.68 -22.30
CA THR A 29 13.64 -14.17 -22.95
C THR A 29 14.41 -13.07 -23.70
N THR A 30 13.99 -11.82 -23.59
CA THR A 30 14.76 -10.66 -24.06
C THR A 30 14.46 -9.45 -23.20
N PHE A 31 15.05 -9.42 -22.00
CA PHE A 31 15.21 -8.17 -21.24
C PHE A 31 16.24 -7.29 -21.96
N THR A 32 15.79 -6.59 -23.00
CA THR A 32 16.47 -5.39 -23.48
C THR A 32 15.63 -4.19 -23.09
N THR A 33 16.07 -3.61 -21.97
CA THR A 33 15.91 -2.22 -21.56
C THR A 33 14.49 -1.72 -21.32
N LEU A 34 13.86 -2.22 -20.23
CA LEU A 34 13.38 -1.26 -19.23
C LEU A 34 14.65 -0.52 -18.78
N SER A 35 14.81 0.70 -19.29
CA SER A 35 15.82 1.72 -18.96
C SER A 35 17.05 1.21 -18.22
N ASP A 36 18.22 1.33 -18.84
CA ASP A 36 19.53 1.19 -18.20
C ASP A 36 19.54 1.85 -16.80
N MET A 37 19.33 1.03 -15.78
CA MET A 37 19.34 1.43 -14.38
C MET A 37 20.78 1.56 -13.88
N SER A 38 21.81 1.57 -14.73
CA SER A 38 23.18 1.82 -14.25
C SER A 38 23.34 3.19 -13.58
N ALA A 39 22.46 4.16 -13.87
CA ALA A 39 22.37 5.44 -13.16
C ALA A 39 21.50 5.41 -11.89
N VAL A 40 20.67 4.38 -11.69
CA VAL A 40 19.75 4.22 -10.53
C VAL A 40 20.15 3.04 -9.63
N ALA A 41 21.11 2.22 -10.08
CA ALA A 41 21.76 1.16 -9.33
C ALA A 41 22.50 1.67 -8.09
N SER A 42 22.57 2.99 -7.90
CA SER A 42 23.14 3.63 -6.72
C SER A 42 22.15 3.90 -5.58
N MET A 43 20.86 3.54 -5.71
CA MET A 43 19.88 3.83 -4.64
C MET A 43 19.29 2.59 -3.94
N LEU A 44 19.56 1.39 -4.46
CA LEU A 44 19.15 0.15 -3.82
C LEU A 44 20.38 -0.72 -3.55
N GLU A 45 20.81 -0.73 -2.29
CA GLU A 45 21.79 -1.69 -1.81
C GLU A 45 21.08 -3.02 -1.57
N PHE A 46 21.30 -3.97 -2.47
CA PHE A 46 20.91 -5.35 -2.23
C PHE A 46 22.00 -6.01 -1.39
N GLU A 47 21.65 -6.54 -0.22
CA GLU A 47 22.56 -7.43 0.50
C GLU A 47 22.88 -8.62 -0.39
N ALA A 48 24.16 -8.76 -0.79
CA ALA A 48 24.62 -9.82 -1.69
C ALA A 48 24.48 -11.23 -1.09
N THR A 49 24.16 -11.35 0.19
CA THR A 49 23.98 -12.61 0.90
C THR A 49 22.94 -12.45 2.01
N VAL A 50 21.77 -13.06 1.84
CA VAL A 50 20.74 -13.14 2.88
C VAL A 50 21.17 -14.21 3.88
N THR A 51 21.64 -13.79 5.06
CA THR A 51 21.89 -14.71 6.17
C THR A 51 20.68 -14.73 7.08
N LEU A 52 19.91 -15.83 7.04
CA LEU A 52 18.77 -16.02 7.94
C LEU A 52 19.27 -16.06 9.38
N ARG A 53 18.83 -15.10 10.20
CA ARG A 53 19.03 -15.13 11.65
C ARG A 53 17.80 -15.75 12.29
N PRO A 54 17.89 -16.94 12.89
CA PRO A 54 16.76 -17.51 13.60
C PRO A 54 16.29 -16.56 14.69
N LEU A 55 14.99 -16.27 14.72
CA LEU A 55 14.40 -15.50 15.81
C LEU A 55 14.43 -16.35 17.08
N THR A 56 14.84 -15.75 18.19
CA THR A 56 14.77 -16.39 19.51
C THR A 56 13.30 -16.70 19.81
N ARG A 57 13.00 -17.98 20.03
CA ARG A 57 11.65 -18.38 20.47
C ARG A 57 11.48 -18.01 21.93
N HIS A 58 10.51 -17.16 22.21
CA HIS A 58 10.04 -16.89 23.56
C HIS A 58 8.82 -17.78 23.87
N PRO A 59 8.49 -17.99 25.15
CA PRO A 59 7.18 -18.52 25.52
C PRO A 59 6.07 -17.73 24.82
N VAL A 60 5.01 -18.42 24.41
CA VAL A 60 3.84 -17.78 23.79
C VAL A 60 3.26 -16.78 24.78
N ALA A 61 3.06 -15.54 24.34
CA ALA A 61 2.38 -14.54 25.17
C ALA A 61 0.94 -14.99 25.42
N PRO A 62 0.43 -14.89 26.67
CA PRO A 62 -0.93 -15.29 26.99
C PRO A 62 -1.96 -14.36 26.32
N ASP A 63 -1.56 -13.15 25.96
CA ASP A 63 -2.37 -12.20 25.20
C ASP A 63 -1.54 -11.64 24.04
N ALA A 64 -2.14 -11.63 22.85
CA ALA A 64 -1.50 -11.17 21.63
C ALA A 64 -2.51 -10.47 20.73
N TRP A 65 -2.11 -9.32 20.19
CA TRP A 65 -2.88 -8.59 19.21
C TRP A 65 -2.22 -8.69 17.84
N ALA A 66 -3.03 -8.87 16.81
CA ALA A 66 -2.63 -8.74 15.42
C ALA A 66 -3.42 -7.59 14.80
N VAL A 67 -2.73 -6.74 14.04
CA VAL A 67 -3.32 -5.65 13.26
C VAL A 67 -2.82 -5.79 11.83
N ASP A 68 -3.73 -5.66 10.87
CA ASP A 68 -3.39 -5.70 9.44
C ASP A 68 -4.26 -4.72 8.67
N GLY A 69 -3.67 -4.06 7.67
CA GLY A 69 -4.32 -3.07 6.84
C GLY A 69 -4.52 -3.56 5.40
N GLY A 70 -5.76 -3.44 4.94
CA GLY A 70 -6.15 -3.64 3.56
C GLY A 70 -6.28 -2.31 2.82
N GLN A 71 -6.04 -2.34 1.51
CA GLN A 71 -6.23 -1.20 0.63
C GLN A 71 -6.67 -1.62 -0.78
N ALA A 72 -7.45 -0.79 -1.45
CA ALA A 72 -7.89 -1.02 -2.83
C ALA A 72 -8.14 0.30 -3.57
N MET A 73 -7.95 0.28 -4.89
CA MET A 73 -8.37 1.36 -5.78
C MET A 73 -9.80 1.12 -6.25
N VAL A 74 -10.66 2.13 -6.08
CA VAL A 74 -12.08 2.10 -6.48
C VAL A 74 -12.28 2.72 -7.85
N ALA A 75 -11.63 3.86 -8.11
CA ALA A 75 -11.72 4.56 -9.39
C ALA A 75 -10.43 5.30 -9.72
N ASP A 76 -10.12 5.42 -11.00
CA ASP A 76 -8.92 6.08 -11.52
C ASP A 76 -9.29 7.04 -12.66
N ALA A 77 -8.89 8.29 -12.52
CA ALA A 77 -9.01 9.36 -13.50
C ALA A 77 -7.62 9.97 -13.84
N ARG A 78 -6.60 9.11 -13.95
CA ARG A 78 -5.19 9.42 -14.25
C ARG A 78 -4.50 10.22 -13.15
N CYS A 79 -4.81 11.51 -13.03
CA CYS A 79 -4.20 12.39 -12.02
C CYS A 79 -4.97 12.39 -10.70
N LEU A 80 -6.14 11.74 -10.66
CA LEU A 80 -7.01 11.61 -9.49
C LEU A 80 -7.38 10.13 -9.32
N GLN A 81 -7.37 9.63 -8.09
CA GLN A 81 -7.70 8.25 -7.75
C GLN A 81 -8.58 8.21 -6.50
N ILE A 82 -9.65 7.42 -6.54
CA ILE A 82 -10.42 7.10 -5.33
C ILE A 82 -9.88 5.79 -4.78
N MET A 83 -9.30 5.86 -3.60
CA MET A 83 -8.74 4.74 -2.86
C MET A 83 -9.59 4.44 -1.65
N VAL A 84 -9.58 3.19 -1.20
CA VAL A 84 -10.13 2.79 0.10
C VAL A 84 -9.08 2.06 0.91
N THR A 85 -9.07 2.31 2.21
CA THR A 85 -8.20 1.65 3.19
C THR A 85 -9.02 1.20 4.39
N ARG A 86 -8.55 0.17 5.08
CA ARG A 86 -9.17 -0.35 6.30
C ARG A 86 -8.10 -1.05 7.13
N ALA A 87 -8.17 -0.89 8.45
CA ALA A 87 -7.38 -1.69 9.37
C ALA A 87 -8.30 -2.60 10.18
N ALA A 88 -7.95 -3.88 10.23
CA ALA A 88 -8.60 -4.88 11.06
C ALA A 88 -7.69 -5.24 12.23
N ARG A 89 -8.29 -5.71 13.33
CA ARG A 89 -7.57 -6.18 14.51
C ARG A 89 -8.15 -7.47 15.05
N VAL A 90 -7.28 -8.31 15.60
CA VAL A 90 -7.63 -9.58 16.22
C VAL A 90 -6.92 -9.69 17.56
N ARG A 91 -7.63 -10.16 18.58
CA ARG A 91 -7.06 -10.48 19.90
C ARG A 91 -7.06 -11.99 20.10
N PHE A 92 -5.91 -12.52 20.47
CA PHE A 92 -5.74 -13.89 20.93
C PHE A 92 -5.45 -13.91 22.42
N HIS A 93 -6.26 -14.62 23.19
CA HIS A 93 -6.04 -14.84 24.61
C HIS A 93 -5.97 -16.34 24.89
N GLU A 94 -4.90 -16.79 25.56
CA GLU A 94 -4.59 -18.20 25.84
C GLU A 94 -4.69 -19.11 24.59
N GLY A 95 -4.29 -18.58 23.43
CA GLY A 95 -4.32 -19.30 22.15
C GLY A 95 -5.69 -19.37 21.47
N ALA A 96 -6.73 -18.74 22.03
CA ALA A 96 -8.04 -18.61 21.41
C ALA A 96 -8.25 -17.20 20.84
N CYS A 97 -8.83 -17.10 19.65
CA CYS A 97 -9.28 -15.82 19.10
C CYS A 97 -10.51 -15.36 19.89
N VAL A 98 -10.38 -14.26 20.63
CA VAL A 98 -11.45 -13.72 21.50
C VAL A 98 -12.08 -12.45 20.95
N LEU A 99 -11.44 -11.81 19.96
CA LEU A 99 -11.94 -10.64 19.27
C LEU A 99 -11.48 -10.64 17.82
N GLU A 100 -12.39 -10.32 16.90
CA GLU A 100 -12.09 -10.04 15.50
C GLU A 100 -12.92 -8.82 15.09
N GLU A 101 -12.24 -7.74 14.71
CA GLU A 101 -12.86 -6.49 14.29
C GLU A 101 -12.32 -6.07 12.93
N GLU A 102 -13.22 -5.96 11.95
CA GLU A 102 -12.88 -5.57 10.58
C GLU A 102 -12.48 -4.10 10.47
N GLY A 103 -13.00 -3.26 11.37
CA GLY A 103 -12.80 -1.81 11.34
C GLY A 103 -13.55 -1.07 10.22
N PRO A 104 -13.62 0.26 10.30
CA PRO A 104 -14.27 1.10 9.29
C PRO A 104 -13.52 1.09 7.95
N LEU A 105 -14.28 1.25 6.85
CA LEU A 105 -13.72 1.49 5.52
C LEU A 105 -13.56 2.99 5.30
N HIS A 106 -12.34 3.45 5.04
CA HIS A 106 -12.03 4.85 4.76
C HIS A 106 -11.86 5.06 3.27
N ALA A 107 -12.59 6.00 2.68
CA ALA A 107 -12.43 6.39 1.28
C ALA A 107 -11.66 7.71 1.19
N CYS A 108 -10.66 7.76 0.31
CA CYS A 108 -9.81 8.93 0.11
C CYS A 108 -9.70 9.23 -1.38
N LEU A 109 -9.85 10.51 -1.74
CA LEU A 109 -9.49 11.00 -3.06
C LEU A 109 -8.02 11.43 -3.02
N LEU A 110 -7.20 10.80 -3.85
CA LEU A 110 -5.78 11.13 -4.03
C LEU A 110 -5.57 11.83 -5.36
N GLY A 111 -4.56 12.69 -5.38
CA GLY A 111 -4.25 13.54 -6.52
C GLY A 111 -4.91 14.90 -6.42
N GLY A 112 -4.18 15.96 -6.77
CA GLY A 112 -4.60 17.34 -6.56
C GLY A 112 -4.10 17.94 -5.23
N ASP A 113 -3.86 19.25 -5.23
CA ASP A 113 -3.29 19.97 -4.08
C ASP A 113 -4.29 20.14 -2.93
N GLN A 114 -5.58 20.24 -3.24
CA GLN A 114 -6.62 20.41 -2.24
C GLN A 114 -6.93 19.09 -1.54
N GLU A 115 -6.98 18.01 -2.32
CA GLU A 115 -7.21 16.65 -1.87
C GLU A 115 -6.04 16.16 -1.02
N ARG A 116 -4.78 16.44 -1.43
CA ARG A 116 -3.60 16.16 -0.63
C ARG A 116 -3.68 16.84 0.74
N ARG A 117 -4.02 18.13 0.78
CA ARG A 117 -4.18 18.87 2.05
C ARG A 117 -5.28 18.30 2.92
N ALA A 118 -6.44 18.00 2.35
CA ALA A 118 -7.53 17.37 3.08
C ALA A 118 -7.14 15.99 3.63
N ALA A 119 -6.33 15.22 2.89
CA ALA A 119 -5.80 13.94 3.35
C ALA A 119 -4.77 14.12 4.48
N LEU A 120 -3.85 15.08 4.38
CA LEU A 120 -2.92 15.42 5.46
C LEU A 120 -3.64 15.89 6.73
N ASP A 121 -4.67 16.73 6.59
CA ASP A 121 -5.50 17.17 7.71
C ASP A 121 -6.19 15.99 8.40
N ALA A 122 -6.71 15.03 7.61
CA ALA A 122 -7.35 13.83 8.12
C ALA A 122 -6.38 12.87 8.82
N LEU A 123 -5.11 12.88 8.43
CA LEU A 123 -4.07 12.09 9.10
C LEU A 123 -3.77 12.62 10.51
N ALA A 124 -4.09 13.88 10.84
CA ALA A 124 -3.82 14.49 12.15
C ALA A 124 -2.39 14.23 12.64
N LEU A 125 -1.40 14.41 11.76
CA LEU A 125 0.02 14.24 12.04
C LEU A 125 0.70 15.62 12.03
N ASP A 126 0.89 16.19 13.22
CA ASP A 126 1.47 17.54 13.42
C ASP A 126 2.92 17.70 12.92
N LEU A 127 3.57 16.59 12.54
CA LEU A 127 4.97 16.55 12.13
C LEU A 127 5.17 16.57 10.61
N LEU A 128 4.10 16.46 9.81
CA LEU A 128 4.20 16.44 8.36
C LEU A 128 4.19 17.87 7.80
N ALA A 129 5.07 18.13 6.84
CA ALA A 129 5.03 19.39 6.08
C ALA A 129 3.81 19.42 5.15
N ASP A 130 3.27 20.61 4.86
CA ASP A 130 2.08 20.82 4.00
C ASP A 130 2.25 20.31 2.55
N ASP A 131 3.49 20.13 2.12
CA ASP A 131 3.88 19.61 0.81
C ASP A 131 4.21 18.11 0.82
N THR A 132 4.07 17.44 1.97
CA THR A 132 4.27 15.99 2.10
C THR A 132 3.37 15.25 1.11
N SER A 133 3.97 14.37 0.31
CA SER A 133 3.23 13.50 -0.59
C SER A 133 2.37 12.53 0.22
N VAL A 134 1.08 12.44 -0.12
CA VAL A 134 0.19 11.41 0.42
C VAL A 134 0.06 10.31 -0.62
N ASP A 135 0.52 9.11 -0.25
CA ASP A 135 0.21 7.89 -0.97
C ASP A 135 -0.73 7.00 -0.14
N ILE A 136 -1.23 5.95 -0.78
CA ILE A 136 -2.21 5.05 -0.17
C ILE A 136 -1.62 4.22 0.99
N ASN A 137 -0.32 3.92 1.00
CA ASN A 137 0.31 3.21 2.10
C ASN A 137 0.37 4.09 3.34
N LEU A 138 0.69 5.38 3.21
CA LEU A 138 0.65 6.32 4.33
C LEU A 138 -0.74 6.36 4.99
N LEU A 139 -1.80 6.38 4.16
CA LEU A 139 -3.18 6.36 4.65
C LEU A 139 -3.51 5.04 5.35
N ARG A 140 -3.13 3.90 4.77
CA ARG A 140 -3.34 2.58 5.38
C ARG A 140 -2.60 2.47 6.71
N ASP A 141 -1.31 2.82 6.73
CA ASP A 141 -0.45 2.72 7.89
C ASP A 141 -0.97 3.58 9.04
N ARG A 142 -1.51 4.78 8.76
CA ARG A 142 -2.15 5.60 9.80
C ARG A 142 -3.26 4.85 10.53
N TRP A 143 -4.14 4.17 9.80
CA TRP A 143 -5.27 3.45 10.41
C TRP A 143 -4.81 2.18 11.14
N GLU A 144 -3.77 1.52 10.65
CA GLU A 144 -3.12 0.44 11.39
C GLU A 144 -2.57 0.96 12.73
N TRP A 145 -1.90 2.11 12.74
CA TRP A 145 -1.36 2.71 13.96
C TRP A 145 -2.44 3.15 14.95
N ASP A 146 -3.57 3.68 14.47
CA ASP A 146 -4.72 3.99 15.33
C ASP A 146 -5.32 2.72 15.93
N ALA A 147 -5.40 1.62 15.17
CA ALA A 147 -5.83 0.33 15.69
C ALA A 147 -4.83 -0.24 16.71
N VAL A 148 -3.53 -0.12 16.48
CA VAL A 148 -2.48 -0.50 17.44
C VAL A 148 -2.61 0.30 18.73
N ALA A 149 -2.81 1.62 18.66
CA ALA A 149 -2.99 2.46 19.84
C ALA A 149 -4.19 1.98 20.69
N ARG A 150 -5.31 1.66 20.06
CA ARG A 150 -6.47 1.06 20.74
C ARG A 150 -6.15 -0.30 21.36
N CYS A 151 -5.42 -1.17 20.66
CA CYS A 151 -4.98 -2.46 21.22
C CYS A 151 -4.12 -2.27 22.48
N ILE A 152 -3.29 -1.23 22.53
CA ILE A 152 -2.47 -0.89 23.71
C ILE A 152 -3.35 -0.38 24.85
N GLU A 153 -4.34 0.47 24.57
CA GLU A 153 -5.29 0.95 25.58
C GLU A 153 -6.17 -0.17 26.16
N GLU A 154 -6.48 -1.18 25.36
CA GLU A 154 -7.29 -2.34 25.73
C GLU A 154 -6.45 -3.53 26.28
N ALA A 155 -5.12 -3.41 26.30
CA ALA A 155 -4.22 -4.43 26.84
C ALA A 155 -4.22 -4.38 28.38
N GLU A 156 -4.29 -5.56 28.99
CA GLU A 156 -4.25 -5.73 30.47
C GLU A 156 -2.82 -5.93 30.99
#